data_AF-G1NA01-F1
#
_entry.id   AF-G1NA01-F1
#
_cell.length_a   1.000
_cell.length_b   1.000
_cell.length_c   1.000
_cell.angle_alpha   90.00
_cell.angle_beta   90.00
_cell.angle_gamma   90.00
#
_symmetry.space_group_name_H-M   'P 1'
#
loop_
_entity.id
_entity.type
_entity.pdbx_description
1 polymer ?
#
loop_
_entity_poly.entity_id
_entity_poly.type
_entity_poly.pdbx_seq_one_letter_code
_entity_poly.pdbx_strand_id
1 'polypeptide(L)'
;MCPWVSPSFPGLLLLTSFLLHVKEGHARPMGPVCDKRLIQKYIGEAKDMEKRASECQTLPALSCPVVLPLVDFNMRQWKNKSDEIKWHEILCNLVLLVGAVTEAQGQVSQECGANQLRQLYRHANSFLLLLQTFGWEEGPREPGCSPSSIEQTQVTEIFLTYRQLVQGKLRFFFHNLAKDSCD
;
A
#
# COMPACT_ATOMS: atom_id res chain seq x y z
N MET A 1 -8.80 -18.90 19.62
CA MET A 1 -9.67 -17.79 19.17
C MET A 1 -8.76 -16.63 18.83
N CYS A 2 -8.88 -16.10 17.61
CA CYS A 2 -8.16 -14.89 17.23
C CYS A 2 -8.76 -13.73 18.02
N PRO A 3 -7.96 -13.02 18.84
CA PRO A 3 -8.47 -11.81 19.45
C PRO A 3 -8.80 -10.83 18.31
N TRP A 4 -10.04 -10.36 18.27
CA TRP A 4 -10.39 -9.18 17.49
C TRP A 4 -9.64 -8.01 18.11
N VAL A 5 -8.46 -7.71 17.60
CA VAL A 5 -7.73 -6.51 18.00
C VAL A 5 -8.30 -5.39 17.14
N SER A 6 -9.30 -4.69 17.66
CA SER A 6 -9.64 -3.38 17.12
C SER A 6 -8.39 -2.50 17.19
N PRO A 7 -8.00 -1.79 16.12
CA PRO A 7 -6.93 -0.81 16.20
C PRO A 7 -7.34 0.26 17.20
N SER A 8 -6.82 0.13 18.41
CA SER A 8 -6.99 1.13 19.47
C SER A 8 -5.99 2.24 19.18
N PHE A 9 -6.50 3.36 18.71
CA PHE A 9 -5.77 4.62 18.68
C PHE A 9 -5.89 5.24 20.08
N PRO A 10 -4.82 5.26 20.91
CA PRO A 10 -4.85 6.05 22.12
C PRO A 10 -4.98 7.53 21.73
N GLY A 11 -6.15 8.09 22.01
CA GLY A 11 -6.42 9.52 21.85
C GLY A 11 -5.57 10.32 22.82
N LEU A 12 -4.62 11.08 22.28
CA LEU A 12 -3.89 12.11 23.01
C LEU A 12 -4.25 13.49 22.41
N LEU A 13 -5.11 14.22 23.11
CA LEU A 13 -5.30 15.67 23.05
C LEU A 13 -4.58 16.22 24.30
N LEU A 14 -3.84 17.33 24.36
CA LEU A 14 -3.75 18.60 23.62
C LEU A 14 -2.41 19.27 24.03
N LEU A 15 -1.84 20.17 23.22
CA LEU A 15 -1.56 21.57 23.62
C LEU A 15 -0.94 22.41 22.46
N THR A 16 -1.73 23.43 22.11
CA THR A 16 -1.56 24.67 21.34
C THR A 16 -0.16 25.31 21.19
N SER A 17 0.18 25.80 19.98
CA SER A 17 0.19 27.25 19.63
C SER A 17 0.99 27.56 18.36
N PHE A 18 0.37 28.31 17.44
CA PHE A 18 0.94 29.17 16.39
C PHE A 18 2.21 28.68 15.66
N LEU A 19 2.01 27.90 14.60
CA LEU A 19 2.93 27.93 13.47
C LEU A 19 2.27 28.70 12.33
N LEU A 20 3.04 29.66 11.84
CA LEU A 20 2.73 30.59 10.77
C LEU A 20 1.98 29.90 9.63
N HIS A 21 1.00 30.60 9.10
CA HIS A 21 0.33 30.34 7.83
C HIS A 21 1.35 30.56 6.69
N VAL A 22 2.43 29.78 6.66
CA VAL A 22 3.12 29.50 5.41
C VAL A 22 2.11 28.63 4.68
N LYS A 23 1.53 29.16 3.60
CA LYS A 23 0.87 28.34 2.60
C LYS A 23 1.98 27.47 2.01
N GLU A 24 2.33 26.42 2.73
CA GLU A 24 3.24 25.40 2.31
C GLU A 24 2.46 24.65 1.25
N GLY A 25 2.55 25.15 0.01
CA GLY A 25 2.17 24.38 -1.15
C GLY A 25 3.04 23.13 -1.04
N HIS A 26 2.46 22.06 -0.49
CA HIS A 26 3.18 20.83 -0.23
C HIS A 26 3.74 20.38 -1.56
N ALA A 27 5.06 20.57 -1.74
CA ALA A 27 5.70 20.22 -2.99
C ALA A 27 5.56 18.72 -3.12
N ARG A 28 4.73 18.29 -4.09
CA ARG A 28 4.48 16.88 -4.34
C ARG A 28 5.83 16.20 -4.60
N PRO A 29 6.09 15.02 -4.04
CA PRO A 29 7.34 14.29 -4.22
C PRO A 29 7.41 13.73 -5.65
N MET A 30 7.68 14.60 -6.62
CA MET A 30 7.66 14.27 -8.05
C MET A 30 8.89 13.46 -8.47
N GLY A 31 10.00 13.54 -7.74
CA GLY A 31 11.22 12.78 -8.05
C GLY A 31 10.96 11.27 -8.24
N PRO A 32 10.39 10.57 -7.25
CA PRO A 32 9.99 9.16 -7.38
C PRO A 32 8.98 8.86 -8.50
N VAL A 33 8.10 9.82 -8.83
CA VAL A 33 7.11 9.67 -9.92
C VAL A 33 7.79 9.80 -11.28
N CYS A 34 8.71 10.74 -11.44
CA CYS A 34 9.41 11.01 -12.69
C CYS A 34 10.48 9.95 -13.02
N ASP A 35 11.02 9.24 -12.03
CA ASP A 35 11.93 8.12 -12.27
C ASP A 35 11.17 6.85 -12.70
N LYS A 36 10.96 6.71 -14.01
CA LYS A 36 10.32 5.53 -14.61
C LYS A 36 11.04 4.21 -14.29
N ARG A 37 12.33 4.24 -13.94
CA ARG A 37 13.09 3.02 -13.58
C ARG A 37 12.69 2.53 -12.19
N LEU A 38 12.33 3.44 -11.30
CA LEU A 38 11.94 3.12 -9.94
C LEU A 38 10.71 2.21 -9.90
N ILE A 39 9.64 2.57 -10.61
CA ILE A 39 8.43 1.73 -10.64
C ILE A 39 8.67 0.38 -11.30
N GLN A 40 9.52 0.31 -12.34
CA GLN A 40 9.88 -0.97 -12.96
C GLN A 40 10.69 -1.85 -12.02
N LYS A 41 11.60 -1.26 -11.24
CA LYS A 41 12.35 -1.97 -10.20
C LYS A 41 11.40 -2.58 -9.16
N TYR A 42 10.45 -1.80 -8.63
CA TYR A 42 9.46 -2.31 -7.66
C TYR A 42 8.58 -3.43 -8.24
N ILE A 43 8.21 -3.37 -9.52
CA ILE A 43 7.47 -4.47 -10.17
C ILE A 43 8.32 -5.75 -10.21
N GLY A 44 9.60 -5.64 -10.57
CA GLY A 44 10.53 -6.77 -10.56
C GLY A 44 10.69 -7.36 -9.17
N GLU A 45 10.97 -6.51 -8.18
CA GLU A 45 11.14 -6.92 -6.79
C GLU A 45 9.87 -7.56 -6.21
N ALA A 46 8.67 -7.07 -6.57
CA ALA A 46 7.40 -7.68 -6.16
C ALA A 46 7.23 -9.10 -6.72
N LYS A 47 7.56 -9.32 -8.00
CA LYS A 47 7.57 -10.65 -8.62
C LYS A 47 8.58 -11.58 -7.96
N ASP A 48 9.76 -11.07 -7.68
CA ASP A 48 10.82 -11.88 -7.06
C ASP A 48 10.48 -12.24 -5.61
N MET A 49 9.87 -11.31 -4.85
CA MET A 49 9.38 -11.59 -3.48
C MET A 49 8.29 -12.66 -3.48
N GLU A 50 7.29 -12.57 -4.37
CA GLU A 50 6.25 -13.59 -4.52
C GLU A 50 6.85 -14.96 -4.86
N LYS A 51 7.77 -15.00 -5.84
CA LYS A 51 8.48 -16.23 -6.22
C LYS A 51 9.26 -16.81 -5.04
N ARG A 52 10.10 -16.02 -4.37
CA ARG A 52 10.88 -16.48 -3.20
C ARG A 52 9.99 -16.95 -2.06
N ALA A 53 8.86 -16.29 -1.82
CA ALA A 53 7.90 -16.72 -0.81
C ALA A 53 7.30 -18.09 -1.14
N SER A 54 7.00 -18.35 -2.41
CA SER A 54 6.52 -19.67 -2.87
C SER A 54 7.58 -20.78 -2.80
N GLU A 55 8.87 -20.41 -2.85
CA GLU A 55 10.01 -21.32 -2.75
C GLU A 55 10.45 -21.58 -1.30
N CYS A 56 9.96 -20.80 -0.33
CA CYS A 56 10.16 -21.12 1.08
C CYS A 56 9.55 -22.51 1.36
N GLN A 57 10.20 -23.31 2.21
CA GLN A 57 9.61 -24.56 2.73
C GLN A 57 8.15 -24.30 3.16
N THR A 58 7.25 -25.23 2.84
CA THR A 58 5.78 -25.06 2.90
C THR A 58 5.35 -24.10 4.01
N LEU A 59 5.08 -22.85 3.63
CA LEU A 59 4.67 -21.82 4.58
C LEU A 59 3.36 -22.29 5.23
N PRO A 60 3.28 -22.33 6.58
CA PRO A 60 2.05 -22.72 7.22
C PRO A 60 0.96 -21.69 6.92
N ALA A 61 -0.29 -22.16 6.90
CA ALA A 61 -1.44 -21.26 6.90
C ALA A 61 -1.42 -20.41 8.17
N LEU A 62 -1.84 -19.16 8.04
CA LEU A 62 -2.03 -18.24 9.15
C LEU A 62 -3.08 -18.79 10.09
N SER A 63 -2.81 -18.72 11.40
CA SER A 63 -3.75 -19.16 12.44
C SER A 63 -4.92 -18.19 12.59
N CYS A 64 -4.68 -16.92 12.27
CA CYS A 64 -5.68 -15.87 12.15
C CYS A 64 -5.70 -15.33 10.72
N PRO A 65 -6.85 -15.42 10.01
CA PRO A 65 -6.99 -14.84 8.69
C PRO A 65 -6.67 -13.34 8.72
N VAL A 66 -5.99 -12.87 7.69
CA VAL A 66 -5.74 -11.44 7.47
C VAL A 66 -6.71 -10.92 6.41
N VAL A 67 -7.03 -9.63 6.47
CA VAL A 67 -7.94 -9.00 5.49
C VAL A 67 -7.11 -8.33 4.40
N LEU A 68 -7.19 -8.85 3.18
CA LEU A 68 -6.48 -8.30 2.02
C LEU A 68 -7.40 -7.46 1.13
N PRO A 69 -6.89 -6.40 0.49
CA PRO A 69 -7.65 -5.69 -0.53
C PRO A 69 -7.87 -6.57 -1.76
N LEU A 70 -9.07 -6.50 -2.33
CA LEU A 70 -9.34 -7.02 -3.66
C LEU A 70 -8.80 -6.04 -4.70
N VAL A 71 -7.63 -6.38 -5.24
CA VAL A 71 -6.95 -5.56 -6.24
C VAL A 71 -7.39 -6.00 -7.63
N ASP A 72 -8.56 -5.51 -8.05
CA ASP A 72 -9.00 -5.61 -9.42
C ASP A 72 -8.36 -4.49 -10.27
N PHE A 73 -8.00 -4.81 -11.51
CA PHE A 73 -7.48 -3.80 -12.43
C PHE A 73 -8.14 -3.91 -13.80
N ASN A 74 -9.07 -2.99 -14.05
CA ASN A 74 -9.69 -2.80 -15.35
C ASN A 74 -9.22 -1.49 -15.98
N MET A 75 -8.41 -1.58 -17.03
CA MET A 75 -7.84 -0.40 -17.70
C MET A 75 -8.91 0.59 -18.22
N ARG A 76 -10.06 0.09 -18.67
CA ARG A 76 -11.15 0.94 -19.20
C ARG A 76 -11.75 1.78 -18.09
N GLN A 77 -12.08 1.16 -16.95
CA GLN A 77 -12.58 1.87 -15.78
C GLN A 77 -11.52 2.82 -15.21
N TRP A 78 -10.25 2.38 -15.17
CA TRP A 78 -9.14 3.15 -14.63
C TRP A 78 -8.93 4.48 -15.37
N LYS A 79 -8.99 4.48 -16.69
CA LYS A 79 -8.83 5.69 -17.52
C LYS A 79 -9.90 6.74 -17.28
N ASN A 80 -11.09 6.33 -16.86
CA ASN A 80 -12.22 7.23 -16.65
C ASN A 80 -12.24 7.87 -15.24
N LYS A 81 -11.32 7.48 -14.34
CA LYS A 81 -11.22 8.04 -12.99
C LYS A 81 -10.33 9.29 -12.99
N SER A 82 -10.66 10.28 -12.14
CA SER A 82 -9.76 11.38 -11.82
C SER A 82 -8.52 10.87 -11.08
N ASP A 83 -7.42 11.63 -11.10
CA ASP A 83 -6.21 11.23 -10.40
C ASP A 83 -6.37 11.22 -8.87
N GLU A 84 -7.26 12.06 -8.34
CA GLU A 84 -7.68 12.02 -6.94
C GLU A 84 -8.34 10.69 -6.56
N ILE A 85 -9.28 10.19 -7.38
CA ILE A 85 -9.93 8.90 -7.15
C ILE A 85 -8.91 7.76 -7.25
N LYS A 86 -8.03 7.80 -8.25
CA LYS A 86 -6.95 6.80 -8.42
C LYS A 86 -6.02 6.79 -7.21
N TRP A 87 -5.59 7.97 -6.76
CA TRP A 87 -4.76 8.16 -5.58
C TRP A 87 -5.43 7.56 -4.34
N HIS A 88 -6.70 7.91 -4.09
CA HIS A 88 -7.43 7.44 -2.92
C HIS A 88 -7.64 5.92 -2.93
N GLU A 89 -8.00 5.33 -4.07
CA GLU A 89 -8.10 3.87 -4.20
C GLU A 89 -6.78 3.16 -3.90
N ILE A 90 -5.65 3.68 -4.41
CA ILE A 90 -4.34 3.07 -4.14
C ILE A 90 -3.97 3.23 -2.68
N LEU A 91 -4.19 4.41 -2.11
CA LEU A 91 -3.93 4.69 -0.70
C LEU A 91 -4.67 3.70 0.21
N CYS A 92 -5.97 3.51 -0.01
CA CYS A 92 -6.77 2.60 0.81
C CYS A 92 -6.36 1.13 0.65
N ASN A 93 -6.01 0.70 -0.55
CA ASN A 93 -5.46 -0.64 -0.76
C ASN A 93 -4.12 -0.82 -0.03
N LEU A 94 -3.24 0.20 -0.02
CA LEU A 94 -1.97 0.13 0.71
C LEU A 94 -2.16 0.13 2.22
N VAL A 95 -3.08 0.93 2.77
CA VAL A 95 -3.41 0.91 4.21
C VAL A 95 -3.83 -0.50 4.64
N LEU A 96 -4.76 -1.11 3.91
CA LEU A 96 -5.24 -2.45 4.23
C LEU A 96 -4.13 -3.51 4.08
N LEU A 97 -3.36 -3.45 2.99
CA LEU A 97 -2.25 -4.38 2.74
C LEU A 97 -1.14 -4.27 3.81
N VAL A 98 -0.75 -3.06 4.20
CA VAL A 98 0.27 -2.85 5.24
C VAL A 98 -0.21 -3.40 6.59
N GLY A 99 -1.50 -3.22 6.92
CA GLY A 99 -2.14 -3.84 8.08
C GLY A 99 -2.04 -5.37 8.05
N ALA A 100 -2.49 -5.99 6.95
CA ALA A 100 -2.44 -7.44 6.76
C ALA A 100 -1.02 -8.03 6.85
N VAL A 101 -0.02 -7.34 6.29
CA VAL A 101 1.38 -7.77 6.36
C VAL A 101 1.90 -7.69 7.80
N THR A 102 1.52 -6.66 8.53
CA THR A 102 1.90 -6.49 9.95
C THR A 102 1.29 -7.61 10.80
N GLU A 103 0.03 -7.94 10.57
CA GLU A 103 -0.65 -9.07 11.24
C GLU A 103 0.00 -10.41 10.89
N ALA A 104 0.32 -10.66 9.62
CA ALA A 104 0.98 -11.88 9.18
C ALA A 104 2.39 -12.04 9.76
N GLN A 105 3.15 -10.95 9.90
CA GLN A 105 4.46 -10.97 10.56
C GLN A 105 4.40 -11.43 12.02
N GLY A 106 3.28 -11.17 12.72
CA GLY A 106 3.06 -11.66 14.08
C GLY A 106 2.78 -13.17 14.17
N GLN A 107 2.51 -13.83 13.03
CA GLN A 107 2.13 -15.24 12.97
C GLN A 107 3.18 -16.13 12.30
N VAL A 108 4.02 -15.56 11.43
CA VAL A 108 5.03 -16.32 10.67
C VAL A 108 6.39 -16.24 11.37
N SER A 109 6.80 -17.33 12.01
CA SER A 109 8.11 -17.47 12.66
C SER A 109 9.21 -18.04 11.76
N GLN A 110 8.83 -18.66 10.63
CA GLN A 110 9.78 -19.27 9.69
C GLN A 110 10.60 -18.18 8.97
N GLU A 111 11.93 -18.27 9.07
CA GLU A 111 12.84 -17.17 8.72
C GLU A 111 12.71 -16.71 7.26
N CYS A 112 12.59 -17.65 6.30
CA CYS A 112 12.43 -17.32 4.88
C CYS A 112 11.19 -16.45 4.64
N GLY A 113 10.02 -16.91 5.09
CA GLY A 113 8.75 -16.20 4.96
C GLY A 113 8.72 -14.90 5.74
N ALA A 114 9.24 -14.89 6.97
CA ALA A 114 9.36 -13.67 7.78
C ALA A 114 10.23 -12.60 7.10
N ASN A 115 11.34 -13.01 6.46
CA ASN A 115 12.18 -12.10 5.70
C ASN A 115 11.48 -11.56 4.45
N GLN A 116 10.75 -12.40 3.70
CA GLN A 116 9.98 -11.92 2.55
C GLN A 116 8.87 -10.94 3.00
N LEU A 117 8.16 -11.22 4.09
CA LEU A 117 7.13 -10.34 4.65
C LEU A 117 7.72 -9.00 5.11
N ARG A 118 8.94 -9.00 5.66
CA ARG A 118 9.64 -7.76 6.05
C ARG A 118 10.02 -6.91 4.85
N GLN A 119 10.45 -7.54 3.75
CA GLN A 119 10.73 -6.82 2.50
C GLN A 119 9.44 -6.23 1.91
N LEU A 120 8.37 -7.02 1.84
CA LEU A 120 7.07 -6.56 1.36
C LEU A 120 6.57 -5.37 2.20
N TYR A 121 6.61 -5.47 3.54
CA TYR A 121 6.23 -4.37 4.44
C TYR A 121 6.99 -3.09 4.09
N ARG A 122 8.32 -3.15 3.98
CA ARG A 122 9.15 -1.97 3.65
C ARG A 122 8.72 -1.34 2.33
N HIS A 123 8.48 -2.14 1.30
CA HIS A 123 8.12 -1.61 -0.02
C HIS A 123 6.69 -1.04 -0.04
N ALA A 124 5.71 -1.77 0.52
CA ALA A 124 4.33 -1.30 0.60
C ALA A 124 4.21 -0.04 1.48
N ASN A 125 4.88 -0.02 2.63
CA ASN A 125 4.88 1.15 3.51
C ASN A 125 5.61 2.35 2.87
N SER A 126 6.64 2.13 2.06
CA SER A 126 7.29 3.21 1.30
C SER A 126 6.32 3.86 0.30
N PHE A 127 5.52 3.06 -0.42
CA PHE A 127 4.47 3.61 -1.28
C PHE A 127 3.36 4.30 -0.50
N LEU A 128 2.95 3.75 0.64
CA LEU A 128 1.94 4.35 1.50
C LEU A 128 2.37 5.75 1.95
N LEU A 129 3.58 5.85 2.51
CA LEU A 129 4.16 7.12 2.94
C LEU A 129 4.31 8.09 1.76
N LEU A 130 4.81 7.62 0.61
CA LEU A 130 4.93 8.44 -0.59
C LEU A 130 3.58 9.05 -1.01
N LEU A 131 2.49 8.27 -1.00
CA LEU A 131 1.16 8.76 -1.38
C LEU A 131 0.54 9.67 -0.31
N GLN A 132 0.76 9.39 0.97
CA GLN A 132 0.34 10.27 2.06
C GLN A 132 1.02 11.63 1.96
N THR A 133 2.33 11.65 1.71
CA THR A 133 3.09 12.88 1.46
C THR A 133 2.69 13.54 0.15
N PHE A 134 2.33 12.75 -0.87
CA PHE A 134 1.90 13.29 -2.16
C PHE A 134 0.65 14.14 -2.02
N GLY A 135 -0.32 13.71 -1.22
CA GLY A 135 -1.49 14.49 -0.82
C GLY A 135 -2.29 15.13 -1.97
N TRP A 136 -3.54 14.70 -2.15
CA TRP A 136 -4.48 15.55 -2.89
C TRP A 136 -5.02 16.61 -1.91
N GLU A 137 -5.19 17.88 -2.34
CA GLU A 137 -5.48 19.01 -1.44
C GLU A 137 -6.63 18.72 -0.47
N GLU A 138 -6.55 19.32 0.73
CA GLU A 138 -7.48 19.25 1.86
C GLU A 138 -8.92 19.64 1.48
N GLY A 139 -9.63 18.77 0.77
CA GLY A 139 -11.09 18.74 0.70
C GLY A 139 -11.69 18.08 1.96
N PRO A 140 -13.01 18.15 2.17
CA PRO A 140 -13.68 17.71 3.39
C PRO A 140 -13.17 16.33 3.86
N ARG A 141 -12.70 16.30 5.10
CA ARG A 141 -12.03 15.16 5.71
C ARG A 141 -12.93 13.92 5.70
N GLU A 142 -12.47 12.93 4.94
CA GLU A 142 -12.88 11.51 4.84
C GLU A 142 -14.18 11.15 4.10
N PRO A 143 -14.08 10.49 2.94
CA PRO A 143 -14.51 9.10 2.86
C PRO A 143 -13.46 8.23 3.56
N GLY A 144 -13.84 7.57 4.64
CA GLY A 144 -12.97 6.58 5.28
C GLY A 144 -12.60 5.49 4.26
N CYS A 145 -11.42 4.88 4.43
CA CYS A 145 -11.01 3.80 3.53
C CYS A 145 -11.95 2.60 3.66
N SER A 146 -12.69 2.29 2.59
CA SER A 146 -13.55 1.11 2.48
C SER A 146 -13.26 0.35 1.18
N PRO A 147 -12.01 -0.13 0.96
CA PRO A 147 -11.70 -0.95 -0.20
C PRO A 147 -12.47 -2.28 -0.10
N SER A 148 -12.90 -2.83 -1.24
CA SER A 148 -13.38 -4.21 -1.28
C SER A 148 -12.28 -5.14 -0.78
N SER A 149 -12.63 -6.11 0.06
CA SER A 149 -11.66 -6.93 0.78
C SER A 149 -12.07 -8.39 0.87
N ILE A 150 -11.11 -9.24 1.19
CA ILE A 150 -11.29 -10.68 1.37
C ILE A 150 -10.40 -11.20 2.50
N GLU A 151 -10.91 -12.13 3.30
CA GLU A 151 -10.11 -12.83 4.30
C GLU A 151 -9.22 -13.88 3.63
N GLN A 152 -7.95 -13.95 4.06
CA GLN A 152 -6.97 -14.90 3.56
C GLN A 152 -6.15 -15.51 4.67
N THR A 153 -5.90 -16.81 4.55
CA THR A 153 -5.03 -17.57 5.47
C THR A 153 -3.70 -17.93 4.82
N GLN A 154 -3.60 -17.84 3.49
CA GLN A 154 -2.38 -18.19 2.77
C GLN A 154 -1.43 -16.99 2.69
N VAL A 155 -0.23 -17.16 3.25
CA VAL A 155 0.80 -16.11 3.24
C VAL A 155 1.17 -15.68 1.81
N THR A 156 1.16 -16.61 0.86
CA THR A 156 1.44 -16.36 -0.56
C THR A 156 0.47 -15.37 -1.20
N GLU A 157 -0.79 -15.33 -0.76
CA GLU A 157 -1.80 -14.39 -1.29
C GLU A 157 -1.43 -12.94 -0.97
N ILE A 158 -0.79 -12.67 0.17
CA ILE A 158 -0.30 -11.33 0.52
C ILE A 158 0.69 -10.81 -0.53
N PHE A 159 1.61 -11.67 -0.99
CA PHE A 159 2.59 -11.33 -2.02
C PHE A 159 1.94 -11.16 -3.39
N LEU A 160 0.98 -12.02 -3.74
CA LEU A 160 0.21 -11.91 -4.97
C LEU A 160 -0.55 -10.57 -5.03
N THR A 161 -1.25 -10.21 -3.95
CA THR A 161 -1.97 -8.94 -3.84
C THR A 161 -1.04 -7.74 -4.00
N TYR A 162 0.12 -7.75 -3.34
CA TYR A 162 1.12 -6.69 -3.50
C TYR A 162 1.60 -6.57 -4.95
N ARG A 163 1.96 -7.70 -5.59
CA ARG A 163 2.38 -7.72 -6.99
C ARG A 163 1.31 -7.15 -7.92
N GLN A 164 0.06 -7.56 -7.75
CA GLN A 164 -1.07 -7.07 -8.56
C GLN A 164 -1.23 -5.56 -8.42
N LEU A 165 -1.12 -5.03 -7.20
CA LEU A 165 -1.24 -3.59 -6.93
C LEU A 165 -0.14 -2.79 -7.61
N VAL A 166 1.12 -3.25 -7.49
CA VAL A 166 2.29 -2.58 -8.07
C VAL A 166 2.29 -2.66 -9.59
N GLN A 167 2.02 -3.84 -10.16
CA GLN A 167 2.03 -4.06 -11.61
C GLN A 167 0.82 -3.43 -12.33
N GLY A 168 -0.30 -3.25 -11.61
CA GLY A 168 -1.53 -2.65 -12.08
C GLY A 168 -1.66 -1.18 -11.68
N LYS A 169 -2.51 -0.89 -10.69
CA LYS A 169 -2.94 0.47 -10.33
C LYS A 169 -1.75 1.43 -10.12
N LEU A 170 -0.75 1.07 -9.31
CA LEU A 170 0.41 1.92 -9.04
C LEU A 170 1.22 2.24 -10.30
N ARG A 171 1.56 1.23 -11.12
CA ARG A 171 2.28 1.41 -12.38
C ARG A 171 1.61 2.45 -13.27
N PHE A 172 0.31 2.28 -13.49
CA PHE A 172 -0.43 3.15 -14.40
C PHE A 172 -0.71 4.52 -13.80
N PHE A 173 -0.89 4.61 -12.49
CA PHE A 173 -1.00 5.89 -11.81
C PHE A 173 0.28 6.72 -11.99
N PHE A 174 1.45 6.14 -11.67
CA PHE A 174 2.72 6.86 -11.76
C PHE A 174 3.06 7.21 -13.20
N HIS A 175 2.75 6.32 -14.15
CA HIS A 175 2.92 6.60 -15.56
C HIS A 175 2.11 7.82 -16.03
N ASN A 176 0.85 7.93 -15.62
CA ASN A 176 -0.02 9.04 -15.99
C ASN A 176 0.47 10.34 -15.35
N LEU A 177 0.72 10.33 -14.03
CA LEU A 177 1.24 11.50 -13.32
C LEU A 177 2.56 11.99 -13.94
N ALA A 178 3.47 11.07 -14.26
CA ALA A 178 4.75 11.44 -14.86
C ALA A 178 4.59 12.04 -16.25
N LYS A 179 3.62 11.56 -17.04
CA LYS A 179 3.34 12.13 -18.37
C LYS A 179 2.88 13.59 -18.27
N ASP A 180 2.13 13.93 -17.22
CA ASP A 180 1.52 15.25 -17.08
C ASP A 180 2.42 16.25 -16.33
N SER A 181 3.47 15.76 -15.65
CA SER A 181 4.26 16.58 -14.69
C SER A 181 5.78 16.48 -14.83
N CYS A 182 6.31 15.62 -15.69
CA CYS A 182 7.74 15.41 -15.87
C CYS A 182 8.12 15.69 -17.34
N ASP A 183 8.63 16.89 -17.61
CA ASP A 183 9.18 17.30 -18.90
C ASP A 183 10.54 16.62 -19.18
#